data_AF-A0A443Q6X4-F1
#
_entry.id   AF-A0A443Q6X4-F1
#
_cell.length_a   1.000
_cell.length_b   1.000
_cell.length_c   1.000
_cell.angle_alpha   90.00
_cell.angle_beta   90.00
_cell.angle_gamma   90.00
#
_symmetry.space_group_name_H-M   'P 1'
#
loop_
_entity.id
_entity.type
_entity.pdbx_description
1 polymer ?
#
loop_
_entity_poly.entity_id
_entity_poly.type
_entity_poly.pdbx_seq_one_letter_code
_entity_poly.pdbx_strand_id
1 'polypeptide(L)'
;MPENSDKNVCNSTEFDAATIINNMIYLFRGEYYFTIDSNRRIQRRGRKISDDFIGLPNNLDAGVTTTNGTTYFFKGDQYYQARGRRIESGPRLISSHFRNIPNNLDAAFTYTKDGLIYFIKSEQELCLIMLVQM
;
A
#
# COMPACT_ATOMS: atom_id res chain seq x y z
N MET A 1 6.23 -0.38 18.83
CA MET A 1 5.84 -1.13 20.04
C MET A 1 7.06 -1.90 20.55
N PRO A 2 7.52 -1.71 21.80
CA PRO A 2 8.36 -2.69 22.47
C PRO A 2 7.49 -3.76 23.17
N GLU A 3 8.03 -4.98 23.19
CA GLU A 3 7.61 -6.17 23.95
C GLU A 3 6.18 -6.72 23.77
N ASN A 4 5.93 -7.32 22.60
CA ASN A 4 5.26 -8.63 22.52
C ASN A 4 5.51 -9.24 21.12
N SER A 5 6.72 -9.78 20.92
CA SER A 5 7.26 -10.17 19.61
C SER A 5 6.74 -11.49 19.03
N ASP A 6 5.70 -12.09 19.62
CA ASP A 6 5.12 -13.38 19.21
C ASP A 6 3.58 -13.37 19.13
N LYS A 7 2.99 -12.26 18.67
CA LYS A 7 1.69 -12.36 17.99
C LYS A 7 1.97 -12.63 16.52
N ASN A 8 1.69 -13.86 16.09
CA ASN A 8 1.72 -14.31 14.71
C ASN A 8 1.24 -13.16 13.80
N VAL A 9 2.00 -12.77 12.77
CA VAL A 9 1.61 -11.70 11.83
C VAL A 9 0.16 -11.90 11.33
N CYS A 10 -0.25 -13.17 11.21
CA CYS A 10 -1.58 -13.62 10.82
C CYS A 10 -2.66 -13.56 11.91
N ASN A 11 -2.31 -13.39 13.19
CA ASN A 11 -3.24 -13.26 14.32
C ASN A 11 -3.48 -11.80 14.73
N SER A 12 -2.94 -10.84 13.97
CA SER A 12 -3.20 -9.44 14.20
C SER A 12 -4.46 -9.00 13.47
N THR A 13 -5.31 -8.28 14.18
CA THR A 13 -6.64 -7.85 13.75
C THR A 13 -6.60 -6.60 12.87
N GLU A 14 -5.84 -6.62 11.76
CA GLU A 14 -5.88 -5.69 10.60
C GLU A 14 -4.52 -5.06 10.22
N PHE A 15 -4.34 -4.89 8.92
CA PHE A 15 -3.25 -4.17 8.25
C PHE A 15 -3.89 -3.08 7.41
N ASP A 16 -3.27 -1.90 7.38
CA ASP A 16 -3.86 -0.74 6.73
C ASP A 16 -3.63 -0.78 5.20
N ALA A 17 -2.46 -1.27 4.77
CA ALA A 17 -2.14 -1.41 3.35
C ALA A 17 -1.18 -2.58 3.09
N ALA A 18 -1.22 -3.11 1.87
CA ALA A 18 -0.28 -4.12 1.41
C ALA A 18 0.19 -3.81 -0.01
N THR A 19 1.45 -4.08 -0.33
CA THR A 19 1.97 -4.03 -1.70
C THR A 19 3.17 -4.94 -1.88
N ILE A 20 3.65 -5.14 -3.11
CA ILE A 20 4.80 -5.97 -3.44
C ILE A 20 5.91 -5.10 -4.01
N ILE A 21 7.04 -5.00 -3.30
CA ILE A 21 8.19 -4.20 -3.73
C ILE A 21 9.40 -5.13 -3.81
N ASN A 22 10.05 -5.18 -4.98
CA ASN A 22 11.21 -6.05 -5.24
C ASN A 22 10.98 -7.52 -4.79
N ASN A 23 9.84 -8.08 -5.17
CA ASN A 23 9.45 -9.47 -4.88
C ASN A 23 9.27 -9.81 -3.38
N MET A 24 9.13 -8.79 -2.53
CA MET A 24 8.76 -8.95 -1.12
C MET A 24 7.39 -8.29 -0.89
N ILE A 25 6.54 -8.97 -0.14
CA ILE A 25 5.28 -8.40 0.34
C ILE A 25 5.60 -7.46 1.48
N TYR A 26 5.10 -6.23 1.40
CA TYR A 26 5.13 -5.24 2.47
C TYR A 26 3.72 -5.12 3.04
N LEU A 27 3.59 -5.25 4.35
CA LEU A 27 2.34 -5.07 5.08
C LEU A 27 2.51 -3.90 6.05
N PHE A 28 1.66 -2.88 5.92
CA PHE A 28 1.72 -1.64 6.70
C PHE A 28 0.66 -1.63 7.79
N ARG A 29 1.01 -1.11 8.96
CA ARG A 29 0.12 -0.95 10.11
C ARG A 29 0.58 0.18 11.02
N GLY A 30 -0.26 1.19 11.19
CA GLY A 30 0.05 2.37 11.97
C GLY A 30 1.29 3.07 11.43
N GLU A 31 2.29 3.23 12.29
CA GLU A 31 3.61 3.78 11.93
C GLU A 31 4.62 2.69 11.52
N TYR A 32 4.22 1.42 11.42
CA TYR A 32 5.12 0.28 11.22
C TYR A 32 4.82 -0.48 9.92
N TYR A 33 5.80 -1.25 9.46
CA TYR A 33 5.62 -2.21 8.38
C TYR A 33 6.37 -3.53 8.64
N PHE A 34 5.92 -4.57 7.96
CA PHE A 34 6.41 -5.94 8.01
C PHE A 34 6.73 -6.39 6.59
N THR A 35 7.69 -7.30 6.45
CA THR A 35 8.00 -7.88 5.13
C THR A 35 7.98 -9.39 5.14
N ILE A 36 7.45 -9.96 4.06
CA ILE A 36 7.41 -11.40 3.81
C ILE A 36 8.06 -11.65 2.45
N ASP A 37 9.00 -12.59 2.39
CA ASP A 37 9.64 -12.98 1.13
C ASP A 37 8.78 -13.97 0.32
N SER A 38 9.23 -14.30 -0.88
CA SER A 38 8.57 -15.27 -1.76
C SER A 38 8.46 -16.68 -1.17
N ASN A 39 9.30 -17.01 -0.19
CA ASN A 39 9.28 -18.28 0.53
C ASN A 39 8.36 -18.23 1.76
N ARG A 40 7.53 -17.18 1.88
CA ARG A 40 6.59 -16.95 2.98
C ARG A 40 7.27 -16.77 4.35
N ARG A 41 8.53 -16.35 4.36
CA ARG A 41 9.28 -16.09 5.59
C ARG A 41 9.18 -14.62 5.95
N ILE A 42 8.91 -14.34 7.23
CA ILE A 42 8.92 -12.97 7.75
C ILE A 42 10.38 -12.50 7.82
N GLN A 43 10.68 -11.41 7.13
CA GLN A 43 12.02 -10.82 7.07
C GLN A 43 12.15 -9.59 7.97
N ARG A 44 11.08 -8.80 8.12
CA ARG A 44 11.00 -7.67 9.06
C ARG A 44 9.73 -7.76 9.90
N ARG A 45 9.89 -7.57 11.22
CA ARG A 45 8.80 -7.56 12.21
C ARG A 45 8.61 -6.16 12.81
N GLY A 46 7.89 -5.29 12.11
CA GLY A 46 7.47 -3.99 12.66
C GLY A 46 8.57 -2.93 12.66
N ARG A 47 9.17 -2.66 11.49
CA ARG A 47 10.08 -1.51 11.33
C ARG A 47 9.27 -0.24 11.11
N LYS A 48 9.73 0.92 11.61
CA LYS A 48 9.00 2.18 11.39
C LYS A 48 9.02 2.57 9.92
N ILE A 49 7.90 3.08 9.43
CA ILE A 49 7.77 3.60 8.06
C ILE A 49 8.77 4.73 7.83
N SER A 50 8.89 5.64 8.80
CA SER A 50 9.79 6.80 8.75
C SER A 50 11.27 6.46 8.58
N ASP A 51 11.68 5.26 8.97
CA ASP A 51 13.09 4.85 8.91
C ASP A 51 13.54 4.46 7.50
N ASP A 52 12.61 4.21 6.59
CA ASP A 52 12.90 3.68 5.24
C ASP A 52 12.15 4.39 4.12
N PHE A 53 10.90 4.75 4.37
CA PHE A 53 10.03 5.45 3.43
C PHE A 53 9.97 6.92 3.85
N ILE A 54 11.11 7.60 3.76
CA ILE A 54 11.24 9.00 4.21
C ILE A 54 10.22 9.88 3.48
N GLY A 55 9.38 10.57 4.25
CA GLY A 55 8.31 11.43 3.73
C GLY A 55 6.96 10.73 3.49
N LEU A 56 6.86 9.42 3.69
CA LEU A 56 5.59 8.69 3.62
C LEU A 56 4.82 8.81 4.95
N PRO A 57 3.50 9.10 4.94
CA PRO A 57 2.72 9.18 6.17
C PRO A 57 2.45 7.80 6.76
N ASN A 58 2.03 7.80 8.02
CA ASN A 58 1.54 6.61 8.74
C ASN A 58 0.06 6.36 8.42
N ASN A 59 -0.47 5.21 8.86
CA ASN A 59 -1.88 4.83 8.72
C ASN A 59 -2.36 4.92 7.26
N LEU A 60 -1.64 4.27 6.35
CA LEU A 60 -1.92 4.29 4.91
C LEU A 60 -3.28 3.65 4.61
N ASP A 61 -3.96 4.12 3.59
CA ASP A 61 -5.27 3.61 3.22
C ASP A 61 -5.16 2.48 2.17
N ALA A 62 -4.17 2.59 1.26
CA ALA A 62 -3.87 1.55 0.28
C ALA A 62 -2.44 1.66 -0.24
N GLY A 63 -1.95 0.59 -0.86
CA GLY A 63 -0.68 0.56 -1.57
C GLY A 63 -0.78 -0.34 -2.80
N VAL A 64 -0.11 0.02 -3.88
CA VAL A 64 -0.04 -0.82 -5.10
C VAL A 64 1.27 -0.61 -5.83
N THR A 65 1.85 -1.69 -6.33
CA THR A 65 3.02 -1.63 -7.21
C THR A 65 2.63 -2.13 -8.58
N THR A 66 2.79 -1.25 -9.57
CA THR A 66 2.52 -1.51 -10.98
C THR A 66 3.56 -2.46 -11.58
N THR A 67 3.23 -3.05 -12.74
CA THR A 67 4.13 -3.96 -13.47
C THR A 67 5.47 -3.32 -13.87
N ASN A 68 5.52 -1.99 -14.01
CA ASN A 68 6.75 -1.25 -14.31
C ASN A 68 7.61 -0.93 -13.07
N GLY A 69 7.18 -1.37 -11.88
CA GLY A 69 7.89 -1.18 -10.61
C GLY A 69 7.60 0.15 -9.90
N THR A 70 6.72 0.99 -10.45
CA THR A 70 6.24 2.20 -9.74
C THR A 70 5.27 1.78 -8.65
N THR A 71 5.51 2.28 -7.42
CA THR A 71 4.64 2.05 -6.27
C THR A 71 3.86 3.32 -5.96
N TYR A 72 2.56 3.18 -5.72
CA TYR A 72 1.69 4.24 -5.24
C TYR A 72 1.18 3.89 -3.84
N PHE A 73 1.29 4.84 -2.92
CA PHE A 73 0.69 4.77 -1.59
C PHE A 73 -0.39 5.83 -1.47
N PHE A 74 -1.51 5.49 -0.84
CA PHE A 74 -2.69 6.35 -0.74
C PHE A 74 -2.99 6.67 0.71
N LYS A 75 -3.39 7.92 0.98
CA LYS A 75 -3.84 8.41 2.28
C LYS A 75 -4.82 9.57 2.11
N GLY A 76 -6.02 9.44 2.61
CA GLY A 76 -7.08 10.44 2.49
C GLY A 76 -7.40 10.69 1.03
N ASP A 77 -7.25 11.94 0.61
CA ASP A 77 -7.40 12.41 -0.76
C ASP A 77 -6.06 12.48 -1.53
N GLN A 78 -4.98 11.96 -0.95
CA GLN A 78 -3.62 12.08 -1.47
C GLN A 78 -3.01 10.74 -1.88
N TYR A 79 -2.06 10.82 -2.82
CA TYR A 79 -1.15 9.73 -3.16
C TYR A 79 0.31 10.17 -3.16
N TYR A 80 1.19 9.18 -2.97
CA TYR A 80 2.65 9.28 -2.99
C TYR A 80 3.18 8.28 -4.00
N GLN A 81 4.09 8.72 -4.87
CA GLN A 81 4.77 7.87 -5.84
C GLN A 81 6.15 7.49 -5.32
N ALA A 82 6.50 6.21 -5.44
CA ALA A 82 7.75 5.67 -4.97
C ALA A 82 8.37 4.67 -5.96
N ARG A 83 9.69 4.54 -5.87
CA ARG A 83 10.45 3.48 -6.53
C ARG A 83 11.27 2.73 -5.49
N GLY A 84 10.95 1.44 -5.31
CA GLY A 84 11.44 0.72 -4.14
C GLY A 84 10.88 1.35 -2.86
N ARG A 85 11.79 1.74 -1.95
CA ARG A 85 11.45 2.45 -0.69
C ARG A 85 11.59 3.97 -0.78
N ARG A 86 12.08 4.50 -1.92
CA ARG A 86 12.32 5.92 -2.11
C ARG A 86 11.05 6.61 -2.59
N ILE A 87 10.55 7.58 -1.84
CA ILE A 87 9.47 8.47 -2.29
C ILE A 87 10.04 9.41 -3.34
N GLU A 88 9.48 9.37 -4.55
CA GLU A 88 9.92 10.18 -5.70
C GLU A 88 9.07 11.44 -5.85
N SER A 89 7.78 11.37 -5.52
CA SER A 89 6.90 12.53 -5.52
C SER A 89 5.69 12.33 -4.59
N GLY A 90 5.07 13.44 -4.19
CA GLY A 90 3.90 13.47 -3.31
C GLY A 90 4.10 14.42 -2.12
N PRO A 91 3.02 14.71 -1.37
CA PRO A 91 1.65 14.29 -1.68
C PRO A 91 1.09 15.01 -2.91
N ARG A 92 0.24 14.31 -3.67
CA ARG A 92 -0.58 14.86 -4.76
C ARG A 92 -2.01 14.39 -4.60
N LEU A 93 -2.99 15.17 -5.05
CA LEU A 93 -4.39 14.76 -4.99
C LEU A 93 -4.62 13.51 -5.86
N ILE A 94 -5.36 12.53 -5.36
CA ILE A 94 -5.76 11.33 -6.12
C ILE A 94 -6.42 11.76 -7.44
N SER A 95 -7.35 12.71 -7.38
CA SER A 95 -8.07 13.24 -8.54
C SER A 95 -7.18 13.90 -9.61
N SER A 96 -5.96 14.32 -9.27
CA SER A 96 -5.02 14.94 -10.21
C SER A 96 -4.41 13.96 -11.22
N HIS A 97 -4.34 12.67 -10.86
CA HIS A 97 -3.74 11.63 -11.70
C HIS A 97 -4.71 10.46 -11.93
N PHE A 98 -5.39 10.01 -10.87
CA PHE A 98 -6.37 8.94 -10.89
C PHE A 98 -7.78 9.53 -10.97
N ARG A 99 -8.19 9.95 -12.18
CA ARG A 99 -9.52 10.56 -12.38
C ARG A 99 -10.63 9.60 -11.99
N ASN A 100 -11.66 10.14 -11.35
CA ASN A 100 -12.85 9.42 -10.85
C ASN A 100 -12.57 8.42 -9.71
N ILE A 101 -11.33 8.29 -9.24
CA ILE A 101 -11.03 7.46 -8.08
C ILE A 101 -11.38 8.21 -6.79
N PRO A 102 -12.17 7.61 -5.87
CA PRO A 102 -12.56 8.24 -4.63
C PRO A 102 -11.39 8.31 -3.65
N ASN A 103 -11.57 9.14 -2.64
CA ASN A 103 -10.65 9.26 -1.52
C ASN A 103 -10.88 8.12 -0.51
N ASN A 104 -9.97 7.99 0.46
CA ASN A 104 -10.06 7.03 1.57
C ASN A 104 -10.22 5.59 1.07
N LEU A 105 -9.41 5.19 0.09
CA LEU A 105 -9.47 3.85 -0.51
C LEU A 105 -9.32 2.73 0.55
N ASP A 106 -9.94 1.58 0.32
CA ASP A 106 -9.82 0.44 1.24
C ASP A 106 -8.76 -0.56 0.78
N ALA A 107 -8.51 -0.65 -0.55
CA ALA A 107 -7.37 -1.36 -1.09
C ALA A 107 -7.05 -0.92 -2.52
N ALA A 108 -5.87 -1.30 -3.01
CA ALA A 108 -5.51 -1.21 -4.41
C ALA A 108 -4.64 -2.41 -4.80
N PHE A 109 -4.75 -2.89 -6.04
CA PHE A 109 -3.87 -3.94 -6.56
C PHE A 109 -3.70 -3.83 -8.07
N THR A 110 -2.59 -4.35 -8.58
CA THR A 110 -2.38 -4.46 -10.03
C THR A 110 -2.81 -5.84 -10.50
N TYR A 111 -3.65 -5.90 -11.53
CA TYR A 111 -3.97 -7.15 -12.20
C TYR A 111 -2.97 -7.39 -13.32
N THR A 112 -2.20 -8.47 -13.23
CA THR A 112 -1.04 -8.69 -14.11
C THR A 112 -1.43 -9.03 -15.55
N LYS A 113 -2.68 -9.46 -15.82
CA LYS A 113 -3.09 -9.83 -17.17
C LYS A 113 -3.25 -8.63 -18.10
N ASP A 114 -3.71 -7.50 -17.59
CA ASP A 114 -3.88 -6.26 -18.35
C ASP A 114 -2.94 -5.13 -17.88
N GLY A 115 -2.27 -5.30 -16.75
CA GLY A 115 -1.35 -4.32 -16.17
C GLY A 115 -2.06 -3.13 -15.53
N LEU A 116 -3.39 -3.18 -15.36
CA LEU A 116 -4.17 -2.09 -14.80
C LEU A 116 -4.17 -2.12 -13.27
N ILE A 117 -4.40 -0.95 -12.67
CA ILE A 117 -4.62 -0.80 -11.24
C ILE A 117 -6.12 -0.87 -10.97
N TYR A 118 -6.48 -1.67 -9.99
CA TYR A 118 -7.81 -1.88 -9.47
C TYR A 118 -7.89 -1.26 -8.09
N PHE A 119 -8.88 -0.40 -7.90
CA PHE A 119 -9.15 0.27 -6.62
C PHE A 119 -10.38 -0.33 -5.96
N ILE A 120 -10.31 -0.53 -4.65
CA ILE A 120 -11.41 -1.03 -3.83
C ILE A 120 -11.80 0.09 -2.88
N LYS A 121 -13.08 0.43 -2.90
CA LYS A 121 -13.74 1.28 -1.91
C LYS A 121 -15.03 0.60 -1.48
N SER A 122 -15.16 0.32 -0.20
CA SER A 122 -16.35 -0.15 0.49
C SER A 122 -17.22 1.05 0.83
N GLU A 123 -18.25 1.28 0.02
CA GLU A 123 -19.49 1.88 0.51
C GLU A 123 -20.53 0.76 0.65
N GLN A 124 -21.53 0.95 1.51
CA GLN A 124 -22.45 -0.11 1.95
C GLN A 124 -23.19 -0.85 0.82
N GLU A 125 -23.19 -0.38 -0.43
CA GLU A 125 -23.61 -1.11 -1.62
C GLU A 125 -22.77 -0.63 -2.82
N LEU A 126 -22.32 -1.55 -3.68
CA LEU A 126 -21.51 -1.39 -4.91
C LEU A 126 -19.96 -1.38 -4.77
N CYS A 127 -19.38 -2.55 -5.09
CA CYS A 127 -17.99 -2.72 -5.48
C CYS A 127 -17.78 -2.17 -6.90
N LEU A 128 -17.31 -0.94 -7.05
CA LEU A 128 -16.91 -0.41 -8.36
C LEU A 128 -15.41 -0.63 -8.56
N ILE A 129 -15.06 -1.67 -9.32
CA ILE A 129 -13.73 -1.80 -9.92
C ILE A 129 -13.57 -0.64 -10.90
N MET A 130 -12.85 0.40 -10.50
CA MET A 130 -12.49 1.47 -11.44
C MET A 130 -11.16 1.16 -12.11
N LEU A 131 -11.23 1.04 -13.42
CA LEU A 131 -10.10 0.84 -14.32
C LEU A 131 -9.52 2.20 -14.69
N VAL A 132 -8.22 2.38 -14.53
CA VAL A 132 -7.49 3.52 -15.09
C VAL A 132 -6.57 3.00 -16.19
N GLN A 133 -6.89 3.31 -17.45
CA GLN A 133 -5.93 3.22 -18.55
C GLN A 133 -5.02 4.46 -18.47
N MET A 134 -3.71 4.24 -18.38
CA MET A 134 -2.70 5.29 -18.45
C MET A 134 -2.44 5.73 -19.89
#